data_AF-A0A7L3PEB5-F1
#
_entry.id   AF-A0A7L3PEB5-F1
#
_cell.length_a   1.000
_cell.length_b   1.000
_cell.length_c   1.000
_cell.angle_alpha   90.00
_cell.angle_beta   90.00
_cell.angle_gamma   90.00
#
_symmetry.space_group_name_H-M   'P 1'
#
loop_
_entity.id
_entity.type
_entity.pdbx_description
1 polymer ?
#
loop_
_entity_poly.entity_id
_entity_poly.type
_entity_poly.pdbx_seq_one_letter_code
_entity_poly.pdbx_strand_id
1 'polypeptide(L)'
;LVGNSQFSFAFTDLSDYVFLSLEIRAQLVEQQKCLEQQTEMRVQLLQDLQDFFRKKSEIEMEYSRNLEKLAERFMAKTRSTKDHQQYKKDQNLLSPVNCWYLLLNQVRRESKDHATLSDIYLNNVIMRFMQISEDSTRMFKKSKEISFQLHEDLMKVLNELYTVMKTYHMYHAESISAECKLKEAEKQEEKQIGRSGDPVFHIRLEERHQRRSSVKKIEKMKEKRQAKYSENKLKSIKARNEYLLTLEATNASVFKYYIHDLSDLIDCCDLGYHASLNRALRTYLSAEYNLETSRHEGLDIIENAVDSLEPRSDKQRFMEMYPTAFCPPMKFEFQSHMGDEVCQVTAQQPVQAELMLRYQQLQSRLATLKIENEEVR
;
A
#
# COMPACT_ATOMS: atom_id res chain seq x y z
N LEU A 1 -22.42 9.17 -5.12
CA LEU A 1 -22.78 9.27 -6.55
C LEU A 1 -23.49 7.96 -6.87
N VAL A 2 -24.78 7.80 -6.58
CA VAL A 2 -25.90 8.04 -7.51
C VAL A 2 -27.11 8.53 -6.71
N GLY A 3 -27.84 9.51 -7.23
CA GLY A 3 -29.03 10.07 -6.61
C GLY A 3 -30.22 9.10 -6.59
N ASN A 4 -31.06 9.25 -5.57
CA ASN A 4 -32.28 8.47 -5.26
C ASN A 4 -33.38 8.40 -6.35
N SER A 5 -33.08 8.69 -7.61
CA SER A 5 -34.09 8.88 -8.67
C SER A 5 -34.02 7.88 -9.84
N GLN A 6 -33.17 6.84 -9.79
CA GLN A 6 -32.93 5.98 -10.97
C GLN A 6 -33.67 4.63 -11.04
N PHE A 7 -34.36 4.18 -9.98
CA PHE A 7 -35.03 2.87 -10.00
C PHE A 7 -36.57 2.99 -10.12
N SER A 8 -37.07 3.75 -11.08
CA SER A 8 -38.48 3.68 -11.48
C SER A 8 -38.57 2.90 -12.78
N PHE A 9 -38.77 1.58 -12.68
CA PHE A 9 -39.01 0.74 -13.84
C PHE A 9 -40.50 0.82 -14.22
N ALA A 10 -40.82 1.60 -15.24
CA ALA A 10 -42.14 1.59 -15.87
C ALA A 10 -42.17 0.50 -16.94
N PHE A 11 -42.88 -0.60 -16.70
CA PHE A 11 -43.00 -1.72 -17.63
C PHE A 11 -44.28 -1.58 -18.47
N THR A 12 -44.17 -1.79 -19.79
CA THR A 12 -45.33 -1.81 -20.69
C THR A 12 -45.79 -3.22 -21.08
N ASP A 13 -44.91 -4.22 -21.09
CA ASP A 13 -45.27 -5.64 -21.30
C ASP A 13 -44.20 -6.62 -20.71
N LEU A 14 -44.53 -7.92 -20.60
CA LEU A 14 -43.65 -9.02 -20.20
C LEU A 14 -42.34 -9.08 -21.01
N SER A 15 -42.37 -8.66 -22.27
CA SER A 15 -41.20 -8.63 -23.15
C SER A 15 -40.13 -7.65 -22.65
N ASP A 16 -40.54 -6.47 -22.17
CA ASP A 16 -39.64 -5.46 -21.62
C ASP A 16 -38.98 -5.96 -20.32
N TYR A 17 -39.76 -6.68 -19.50
CA TYR A 17 -39.26 -7.29 -18.27
C TYR A 17 -38.17 -8.35 -18.55
N VAL A 18 -38.40 -9.23 -19.54
CA VAL A 18 -37.42 -10.24 -19.92
C VAL A 18 -36.12 -9.59 -20.41
N PHE A 19 -36.21 -8.52 -21.20
CA PHE A 19 -35.04 -7.77 -21.64
C PHE A 19 -34.25 -7.19 -20.48
N LEU A 20 -34.92 -6.52 -19.53
CA LEU A 20 -34.27 -5.97 -18.33
C LEU A 20 -33.60 -7.06 -17.49
N SER A 21 -34.26 -8.21 -17.29
CA SER A 21 -33.67 -9.32 -16.54
C SER A 21 -32.40 -9.86 -17.21
N LEU A 22 -32.36 -9.91 -18.55
CA LEU A 22 -31.17 -10.29 -19.30
C LEU A 22 -30.04 -9.25 -19.16
N GLU A 23 -30.39 -7.96 -19.15
CA GLU A 23 -29.44 -6.86 -18.95
C GLU A 23 -28.82 -6.90 -17.54
N ILE A 24 -29.64 -7.07 -16.50
CA ILE A 24 -29.16 -7.25 -15.13
C ILE A 24 -28.21 -8.44 -15.06
N ARG A 25 -28.60 -9.60 -15.60
CA ARG A 25 -27.73 -10.79 -15.64
C ARG A 25 -26.39 -10.51 -16.33
N ALA A 26 -26.39 -9.77 -17.43
CA ALA A 26 -25.16 -9.39 -18.13
C ALA A 26 -24.27 -8.47 -17.26
N GLN A 27 -24.87 -7.50 -16.55
CA GLN A 27 -24.14 -6.66 -15.61
C GLN A 27 -23.53 -7.45 -14.45
N LEU A 28 -24.26 -8.41 -13.87
CA LEU A 28 -23.74 -9.27 -12.79
C LEU A 28 -22.50 -10.06 -13.23
N VAL A 29 -22.50 -10.58 -14.45
CA VAL A 29 -21.34 -11.27 -15.04
C VAL A 29 -20.16 -10.31 -15.22
N GLU A 30 -20.43 -9.09 -15.68
CA GLU A 30 -19.38 -8.10 -15.89
C GLU A 30 -18.78 -7.60 -14.57
N GLN A 31 -19.61 -7.39 -13.54
CA GLN A 31 -19.15 -7.05 -12.19
C GLN A 31 -18.19 -8.12 -11.64
N GLN A 32 -18.51 -9.41 -11.84
CA GLN A 32 -17.64 -10.50 -11.41
C GLN A 32 -16.28 -10.48 -12.12
N LYS A 33 -16.25 -10.17 -13.43
CA LYS A 33 -14.99 -10.03 -14.19
C LYS A 33 -14.18 -8.84 -13.69
N CYS A 34 -14.81 -7.70 -13.43
CA CYS A 34 -14.13 -6.51 -12.91
C CYS A 34 -13.45 -6.81 -11.56
N LEU A 35 -14.14 -7.51 -10.66
CA LEU A 35 -13.56 -7.92 -9.38
C LEU A 35 -12.37 -8.88 -9.56
N GLU A 36 -12.49 -9.84 -10.48
CA GLU A 36 -11.41 -10.79 -10.81
C GLU A 36 -10.18 -10.08 -11.38
N GLN A 37 -10.38 -9.22 -12.38
CA GLN A 37 -9.32 -8.40 -12.98
C GLN A 37 -8.63 -7.52 -11.95
N GLN A 38 -9.40 -6.90 -11.04
CA GLN A 38 -8.84 -6.06 -9.99
C GLN A 38 -7.94 -6.86 -9.03
N THR A 39 -8.33 -8.09 -8.67
CA THR A 39 -7.49 -8.99 -7.87
C THR A 39 -6.23 -9.39 -8.63
N GLU A 40 -6.33 -9.75 -9.92
CA GLU A 40 -5.18 -10.10 -10.75
C GLU A 40 -4.17 -8.95 -10.84
N MET A 41 -4.64 -7.72 -11.06
CA MET A 41 -3.78 -6.53 -11.09
C MET A 41 -3.03 -6.31 -9.77
N ARG A 42 -3.68 -6.57 -8.62
CA ARG A 42 -3.04 -6.45 -7.30
C ARG A 42 -2.01 -7.54 -7.06
N VAL A 43 -2.30 -8.78 -7.46
CA VAL A 43 -1.33 -9.88 -7.39
C VAL A 43 -0.12 -9.59 -8.27
N GLN A 44 -0.34 -9.06 -9.48
CA GLN A 44 0.73 -8.64 -10.37
C GLN A 44 1.59 -7.54 -9.74
N LEU A 45 0.98 -6.49 -9.16
CA LEU A 45 1.73 -5.45 -8.46
C LEU A 45 2.58 -6.01 -7.30
N LEU A 46 2.05 -6.96 -6.53
CA LEU A 46 2.80 -7.61 -5.46
C LEU A 46 3.95 -8.46 -6.01
N GLN A 47 3.78 -9.07 -7.19
CA GLN A 47 4.86 -9.78 -7.88
C GLN A 47 5.97 -8.81 -8.31
N ASP A 48 5.59 -7.69 -8.94
CA ASP A 48 6.54 -6.65 -9.36
C ASP A 48 7.32 -6.08 -8.18
N LEU A 49 6.65 -5.86 -7.04
CA LEU A 49 7.30 -5.43 -5.80
C LEU A 49 8.30 -6.47 -5.27
N GLN A 50 7.97 -7.76 -5.30
CA GLN A 50 8.89 -8.83 -4.90
C GLN A 50 10.12 -8.86 -5.79
N ASP A 51 9.93 -8.78 -7.10
CA ASP A 51 11.03 -8.82 -8.08
C ASP A 51 11.91 -7.55 -7.98
N PHE A 52 11.30 -6.39 -7.76
CA PHE A 52 12.01 -5.15 -7.46
C PHE A 52 12.92 -5.29 -6.23
N PHE A 53 12.38 -5.76 -5.10
CA PHE A 53 13.18 -5.90 -3.87
C PHE A 53 14.23 -7.01 -3.96
N ARG A 54 13.97 -8.06 -4.75
CA ARG A 54 15.00 -9.07 -5.07
C ARG A 54 16.15 -8.41 -5.81
N LYS A 55 15.86 -7.60 -6.82
CA LYS A 55 16.90 -6.90 -7.57
C LYS A 55 17.63 -5.85 -6.74
N LYS A 56 16.90 -5.10 -5.91
CA LYS A 56 17.50 -4.13 -4.99
C LYS A 56 18.44 -4.83 -4.00
N SER A 57 18.03 -5.96 -3.43
CA SER A 57 18.88 -6.78 -2.54
C SER A 57 20.18 -7.23 -3.22
N GLU A 58 20.13 -7.69 -4.47
CA GLU A 58 21.34 -8.05 -5.22
C GLU A 58 22.32 -6.87 -5.32
N ILE A 59 21.82 -5.67 -5.60
CA ILE A 59 22.60 -4.43 -5.70
C ILE A 59 23.21 -4.07 -4.35
N GLU A 60 22.43 -4.10 -3.27
CA GLU A 60 22.92 -3.82 -1.91
C GLU A 60 24.03 -4.81 -1.51
N MET A 61 23.84 -6.10 -1.80
CA MET A 61 24.83 -7.14 -1.50
C MET A 61 26.10 -7.04 -2.36
N GLU A 62 25.99 -6.59 -3.60
CA GLU A 62 27.15 -6.28 -4.44
C GLU A 62 27.93 -5.07 -3.92
N TYR A 63 27.22 -4.00 -3.54
CA TYR A 63 27.82 -2.80 -2.95
C TYR A 63 28.54 -3.15 -1.64
N SER A 64 27.88 -3.87 -0.73
CA SER A 64 28.48 -4.41 0.50
C SER A 64 29.79 -5.18 0.24
N ARG A 65 29.78 -6.15 -0.68
CA ARG A 65 30.98 -6.93 -1.03
C ARG A 65 32.12 -6.07 -1.58
N ASN A 66 31.81 -5.03 -2.34
CA ASN A 66 32.80 -4.11 -2.89
C ASN A 66 33.42 -3.22 -1.79
N LEU A 67 32.62 -2.77 -0.82
CA LEU A 67 33.10 -2.04 0.35
C LEU A 67 33.98 -2.92 1.25
N GLU A 68 33.61 -4.18 1.52
CA GLU A 68 34.46 -5.07 2.33
C GLU A 68 35.81 -5.28 1.66
N LYS A 69 35.84 -5.57 0.34
CA LYS A 69 37.08 -5.71 -0.42
C LYS A 69 37.95 -4.46 -0.37
N LEU A 70 37.34 -3.27 -0.46
CA LEU A 70 38.04 -2.00 -0.35
C LEU A 70 38.71 -1.88 1.03
N ALA A 71 37.94 -2.08 2.10
CA ALA A 71 38.43 -1.97 3.47
C ALA A 71 39.53 -3.01 3.76
N GLU A 72 39.33 -4.27 3.37
CA GLU A 72 40.31 -5.35 3.56
C GLU A 72 41.62 -5.08 2.84
N ARG A 73 41.57 -4.61 1.58
CA ARG A 73 42.76 -4.30 0.78
C ARG A 73 43.67 -3.30 1.47
N PHE A 74 43.09 -2.25 2.04
CA PHE A 74 43.85 -1.19 2.70
C PHE A 74 44.25 -1.57 4.13
N MET A 75 43.39 -2.27 4.88
CA MET A 75 43.76 -2.80 6.19
C MET A 75 44.88 -3.85 6.14
N ALA A 76 44.95 -4.68 5.10
CA ALA A 76 46.00 -5.69 4.95
C ALA A 76 47.37 -5.05 4.68
N LYS A 77 47.42 -4.01 3.83
CA LYS A 77 48.63 -3.22 3.58
C LYS A 77 49.13 -2.56 4.86
N THR A 78 48.22 -2.00 5.66
CA THR A 78 48.56 -1.34 6.92
C THR A 78 49.11 -2.34 7.96
N ARG A 79 48.69 -3.62 7.96
CA ARG A 79 49.21 -4.67 8.86
C ARG A 79 50.60 -5.22 8.49
N SER A 80 51.05 -5.03 7.25
CA SER A 80 52.28 -5.65 6.73
C SER A 80 53.56 -4.90 7.11
N THR A 81 53.47 -3.68 7.64
CA THR A 81 54.62 -2.92 8.14
C THR A 81 54.96 -3.34 9.57
N LYS A 82 56.25 -3.60 9.86
CA LYS A 82 56.73 -4.05 11.19
C LYS A 82 56.32 -3.09 12.32
N ASP A 83 56.14 -1.81 12.02
CA ASP A 83 55.70 -0.77 12.97
C ASP A 83 54.25 -0.96 13.45
N HIS A 84 53.43 -1.72 12.72
CA HIS A 84 51.99 -1.83 12.98
C HIS A 84 51.59 -2.78 14.12
N GLN A 85 52.49 -3.67 14.55
CA GLN A 85 52.26 -4.46 15.77
C GLN A 85 52.35 -3.60 17.03
N GLN A 86 53.05 -2.46 16.98
CA GLN A 86 53.14 -1.49 18.08
C GLN A 86 51.88 -0.60 18.12
N TYR A 87 51.40 -0.17 16.96
CA TYR A 87 50.18 0.65 16.81
C TYR A 87 48.86 -0.04 17.20
N LYS A 88 48.79 -1.38 17.21
CA LYS A 88 47.59 -2.13 17.62
C LYS A 88 47.40 -2.25 19.14
N LYS A 89 48.44 -2.01 19.93
CA LYS A 89 48.39 -2.12 21.40
C LYS A 89 48.25 -0.79 22.12
N ASP A 90 48.60 0.32 21.48
CA ASP A 90 48.58 1.64 22.10
C ASP A 90 47.43 2.50 21.57
N GLN A 91 46.67 3.14 22.47
CA GLN A 91 45.73 4.24 22.19
C GLN A 91 46.42 5.50 21.61
N ASN A 92 47.68 5.41 21.20
CA ASN A 92 48.57 6.54 20.90
C ASN A 92 48.96 6.59 19.41
N LEU A 93 48.02 6.36 18.49
CA LEU A 93 48.23 6.61 17.07
C LEU A 93 48.47 8.11 16.81
N LEU A 94 49.38 8.45 15.89
CA LEU A 94 49.45 9.83 15.39
C LEU A 94 48.09 10.24 14.81
N SER A 95 47.69 11.49 15.01
CA SER A 95 46.34 11.94 14.71
C SER A 95 45.88 11.67 13.26
N PRO A 96 46.72 11.79 12.20
CA PRO A 96 46.32 11.45 10.84
C PRO A 96 46.16 9.93 10.63
N VAL A 97 46.94 9.11 11.35
CA VAL A 97 46.84 7.65 11.28
C VAL A 97 45.55 7.17 11.94
N ASN A 98 45.12 7.84 13.03
CA ASN A 98 43.83 7.59 13.64
C ASN A 98 42.67 7.91 12.68
N CYS A 99 42.71 9.07 12.01
CA CYS A 99 41.72 9.44 11.00
C CYS A 99 41.62 8.38 9.88
N TRP A 100 42.77 7.93 9.36
CA TRP A 100 42.82 6.87 8.36
C TRP A 100 42.20 5.56 8.85
N TYR A 101 42.48 5.16 10.09
CA TYR A 101 41.91 3.94 10.67
C TYR A 101 40.39 4.03 10.83
N LEU A 102 39.87 5.17 11.28
CA LEU A 102 38.43 5.41 11.44
C LEU A 102 37.71 5.44 10.08
N LEU A 103 38.32 6.03 9.04
CA LEU A 103 37.81 5.96 7.66
C LEU A 103 37.65 4.51 7.19
N LEU A 104 38.66 3.67 7.40
CA LEU A 104 38.58 2.25 7.03
C LEU A 104 37.50 1.50 7.83
N ASN A 105 37.35 1.80 9.12
CA ASN A 105 36.29 1.19 9.93
C ASN A 105 34.89 1.61 9.49
N GLN A 106 34.72 2.85 9.05
CA GLN A 106 33.44 3.32 8.54
C GLN A 106 33.03 2.59 7.27
N VAL A 107 33.96 2.37 6.33
CA VAL A 107 33.70 1.56 5.13
C VAL A 107 33.27 0.13 5.49
N ARG A 108 33.86 -0.48 6.54
CA ARG A 108 33.43 -1.80 7.03
C ARG A 108 32.05 -1.78 7.69
N ARG A 109 31.71 -0.70 8.39
CA ARG A 109 30.40 -0.52 9.00
C ARG A 109 29.34 -0.47 7.90
N GLU A 110 29.52 0.41 6.91
CA GLU A 110 28.64 0.52 5.75
C GLU A 110 28.50 -0.83 5.01
N SER A 111 29.61 -1.54 4.77
CA SER A 111 29.60 -2.89 4.20
C SER A 111 28.61 -3.83 4.93
N LYS A 112 28.67 -3.89 6.26
CA LYS A 112 27.79 -4.74 7.07
C LYS A 112 26.34 -4.25 7.08
N ASP A 113 26.13 -2.94 7.11
CA ASP A 113 24.79 -2.38 7.14
C ASP A 113 24.06 -2.64 5.82
N HIS A 114 24.74 -2.51 4.67
CA HIS A 114 24.20 -2.87 3.36
C HIS A 114 23.92 -4.38 3.23
N ALA A 115 24.77 -5.24 3.81
CA ALA A 115 24.48 -6.69 3.87
C ALA A 115 23.22 -6.98 4.70
N THR A 116 23.05 -6.28 5.82
CA THR A 116 21.87 -6.39 6.69
C THR A 116 20.62 -5.88 5.97
N LEU A 117 20.72 -4.77 5.25
CA LEU A 117 19.62 -4.21 4.46
C LEU A 117 19.16 -5.20 3.37
N SER A 118 20.10 -5.83 2.68
CA SER A 118 19.81 -6.90 1.72
C SER A 118 19.08 -8.08 2.39
N ASP A 119 19.51 -8.51 3.57
CA ASP A 119 18.85 -9.59 4.32
C ASP A 119 17.41 -9.21 4.70
N ILE A 120 17.19 -7.98 5.15
CA ILE A 120 15.86 -7.47 5.47
C ILE A 120 14.94 -7.49 4.24
N TYR A 121 15.45 -7.12 3.06
CA TYR A 121 14.65 -7.21 1.84
C TYR A 121 14.23 -8.63 1.51
N LEU A 122 15.17 -9.57 1.52
CA LEU A 122 14.91 -10.97 1.17
C LEU A 122 14.00 -11.66 2.17
N ASN A 123 14.32 -11.54 3.46
CA ASN A 123 13.72 -12.37 4.50
C ASN A 123 12.50 -11.72 5.17
N ASN A 124 12.34 -10.40 5.06
CA ASN A 124 11.21 -9.70 5.68
C ASN A 124 10.30 -9.05 4.65
N VAL A 125 10.81 -8.16 3.80
CA VAL A 125 9.96 -7.37 2.89
C VAL A 125 9.32 -8.25 1.82
N ILE A 126 10.11 -9.04 1.10
CA ILE A 126 9.61 -9.96 0.05
C ILE A 126 8.65 -11.00 0.65
N MET A 127 9.01 -11.59 1.80
CA MET A 127 8.16 -12.57 2.48
C MET A 127 6.79 -11.99 2.86
N ARG A 128 6.73 -10.71 3.27
CA ARG A 128 5.45 -10.03 3.52
C ARG A 128 4.63 -9.86 2.25
N PHE A 129 5.23 -9.46 1.12
CA PHE A 129 4.48 -9.34 -0.14
C PHE A 129 3.95 -10.68 -0.64
N MET A 130 4.74 -11.75 -0.49
CA MET A 130 4.32 -13.11 -0.82
C MET A 130 3.08 -13.52 -0.01
N GLN A 131 3.11 -13.30 1.32
CA GLN A 131 1.96 -13.56 2.19
C GLN A 131 0.72 -12.73 1.81
N ILE A 132 0.89 -11.44 1.52
CA ILE A 132 -0.21 -10.57 1.09
C ILE A 132 -0.82 -11.08 -0.23
N SER A 133 0.00 -11.61 -1.14
CA SER A 133 -0.46 -12.16 -2.42
C SER A 133 -1.32 -13.42 -2.23
N GLU A 134 -0.86 -14.34 -1.37
CA GLU A 134 -1.61 -15.54 -0.99
C GLU A 134 -2.93 -15.19 -0.29
N ASP A 135 -2.89 -14.24 0.65
CA ASP A 135 -4.08 -13.75 1.36
C ASP A 135 -5.07 -13.09 0.40
N SER A 136 -4.61 -12.26 -0.53
CA SER A 136 -5.46 -11.60 -1.53
C SER A 136 -6.18 -12.62 -2.40
N THR A 137 -5.47 -13.65 -2.86
CA THR A 137 -6.05 -14.74 -3.66
C THR A 137 -7.08 -15.54 -2.85
N ARG A 138 -6.78 -15.82 -1.57
CA ARG A 138 -7.68 -16.54 -0.66
C ARG A 138 -8.93 -15.73 -0.33
N MET A 139 -8.80 -14.42 -0.08
CA MET A 139 -9.94 -13.53 0.17
C MET A 139 -10.82 -13.42 -1.07
N PHE A 140 -10.24 -13.22 -2.25
CA PHE A 140 -11.00 -13.17 -3.50
C PHE A 140 -11.82 -14.43 -3.75
N LYS A 141 -11.28 -15.63 -3.49
CA LYS A 141 -12.05 -16.88 -3.62
C LYS A 141 -13.31 -16.89 -2.75
N LYS A 142 -13.20 -16.44 -1.49
CA LYS A 142 -14.35 -16.32 -0.58
C LYS A 142 -15.34 -15.26 -1.05
N SER A 143 -14.86 -14.09 -1.46
CA SER A 143 -15.72 -13.03 -1.99
C SER A 143 -16.43 -13.47 -3.27
N LYS A 144 -15.78 -14.25 -4.13
CA LYS A 144 -16.39 -14.84 -5.33
C LYS A 144 -17.53 -15.81 -5.01
N GLU A 145 -17.40 -16.61 -3.95
CA GLU A 145 -18.48 -17.49 -3.46
C GLU A 145 -19.67 -16.67 -2.93
N ILE A 146 -19.42 -15.62 -2.16
CA ILE A 146 -20.47 -14.71 -1.64
C ILE A 146 -21.16 -13.97 -2.78
N SER A 147 -20.39 -13.42 -3.72
CA SER A 147 -20.87 -12.78 -4.95
C SER A 147 -21.80 -13.70 -5.74
N PHE A 148 -21.38 -14.95 -5.95
CA PHE A 148 -22.18 -15.95 -6.64
C PHE A 148 -23.53 -16.20 -5.94
N GLN A 149 -23.52 -16.34 -4.62
CA GLN A 149 -24.76 -16.51 -3.84
C GLN A 149 -25.70 -15.30 -3.97
N LEU A 150 -25.17 -14.09 -3.85
CA LEU A 150 -25.95 -12.85 -4.02
C LEU A 150 -26.55 -12.76 -5.43
N HIS A 151 -25.78 -13.10 -6.46
CA HIS A 151 -26.25 -13.11 -7.85
C HIS A 151 -27.34 -14.17 -8.08
N GLU A 152 -27.17 -15.38 -7.55
CA GLU A 152 -28.21 -16.42 -7.64
C GLU A 152 -29.51 -15.98 -6.97
N ASP A 153 -29.42 -15.41 -5.78
CA ASP A 153 -30.61 -14.98 -5.03
C ASP A 153 -31.32 -13.81 -5.72
N LEU A 154 -30.57 -12.86 -6.29
CA LEU A 154 -31.15 -11.79 -7.11
C LEU A 154 -31.86 -12.35 -8.35
N MET A 155 -31.25 -13.31 -9.04
CA MET A 155 -31.87 -13.97 -10.20
C MET A 155 -33.11 -14.78 -9.83
N LYS A 156 -33.15 -15.41 -8.64
CA LYS A 156 -34.35 -16.10 -8.15
C LYS A 156 -35.51 -15.12 -7.97
N VAL A 157 -35.27 -13.97 -7.33
CA VAL A 157 -36.29 -12.95 -7.10
C VAL A 157 -36.80 -12.36 -8.43
N LEU A 158 -35.93 -12.11 -9.40
CA LEU A 158 -36.33 -11.69 -10.75
C LEU A 158 -37.20 -12.76 -11.45
N ASN A 159 -36.80 -14.03 -11.39
CA ASN A 159 -37.60 -15.10 -11.99
C ASN A 159 -38.96 -15.27 -11.31
N GLU A 160 -39.04 -15.10 -9.99
CA GLU A 160 -40.30 -15.13 -9.24
C GLU A 160 -41.24 -14.02 -9.72
N LEU A 161 -40.75 -12.78 -9.84
CA LEU A 161 -41.54 -11.65 -10.35
C LEU A 161 -42.10 -11.92 -11.75
N TYR A 162 -41.30 -12.49 -12.66
CA TYR A 162 -41.79 -12.90 -13.98
C TYR A 162 -42.96 -13.89 -13.91
N THR A 163 -42.88 -14.90 -13.04
CA THR A 163 -43.95 -15.91 -12.90
C THR A 163 -45.23 -15.31 -12.33
N VAL A 164 -45.12 -14.40 -11.36
CA VAL A 164 -46.27 -13.71 -10.76
C VAL A 164 -46.92 -12.74 -11.75
N MET A 165 -46.11 -11.97 -12.51
CA MET A 165 -46.60 -11.12 -13.61
C MET A 165 -47.37 -11.92 -14.66
N LYS A 166 -46.79 -13.03 -15.13
CA LYS A 166 -47.44 -13.92 -16.12
C LYS A 166 -48.79 -14.43 -15.62
N THR A 167 -48.86 -14.83 -14.35
CA THR A 167 -50.09 -15.31 -13.71
C THR A 167 -51.15 -14.21 -13.61
N TYR A 168 -50.74 -13.00 -13.23
CA TYR A 168 -51.61 -11.83 -13.22
C TYR A 168 -52.15 -11.51 -14.62
N HIS A 169 -51.30 -11.45 -15.65
CA HIS A 169 -51.72 -11.18 -17.03
C HIS A 169 -52.73 -12.21 -17.54
N MET A 170 -52.51 -13.50 -17.25
CA MET A 170 -53.43 -14.58 -17.60
C MET A 170 -54.81 -14.39 -16.96
N TYR A 171 -54.89 -14.21 -15.63
CA TYR A 171 -56.17 -14.02 -14.95
C TYR A 171 -56.84 -12.69 -15.29
N HIS A 172 -56.06 -11.65 -15.60
CA HIS A 172 -56.60 -10.38 -16.08
C HIS A 172 -57.29 -10.54 -17.44
N ALA A 173 -56.65 -11.23 -18.40
CA ALA A 173 -57.25 -11.54 -19.69
C ALA A 173 -58.52 -12.39 -19.58
N GLU A 174 -58.52 -13.42 -18.70
CA GLU A 174 -59.71 -14.23 -18.42
C GLU A 174 -60.86 -13.42 -17.78
N SER A 175 -60.53 -12.44 -16.93
CA SER A 175 -61.52 -11.52 -16.34
C SER A 175 -62.12 -10.60 -17.40
N ILE A 176 -61.31 -10.02 -18.29
CA ILE A 176 -61.77 -9.18 -19.40
C ILE A 176 -62.66 -10.00 -20.34
N SER A 177 -62.25 -11.21 -20.71
CA SER A 177 -63.03 -12.10 -21.57
C SER A 177 -64.39 -12.45 -20.96
N ALA A 178 -64.44 -12.73 -19.65
CA ALA A 178 -65.69 -13.00 -18.93
C ALA A 178 -66.59 -11.75 -18.86
N GLU A 179 -66.01 -10.57 -18.67
CA GLU A 179 -66.72 -9.29 -18.67
C GLU A 179 -67.36 -8.99 -20.04
N CYS A 180 -66.62 -9.22 -21.14
CA CYS A 180 -67.16 -9.07 -22.50
C CYS A 180 -68.36 -10.00 -22.74
N LYS A 181 -68.26 -11.27 -22.35
CA LYS A 181 -69.36 -12.25 -22.48
C LYS A 181 -70.58 -11.87 -21.63
N LEU A 182 -70.36 -11.31 -20.44
CA LEU A 182 -71.43 -10.80 -19.59
C LEU A 182 -72.15 -9.62 -20.26
N LYS A 183 -71.41 -8.62 -20.74
CA LYS A 183 -71.94 -7.46 -21.47
C LYS A 183 -72.74 -7.86 -22.71
N GLU A 184 -72.30 -8.89 -23.43
CA GLU A 184 -73.05 -9.45 -24.57
C GLU A 184 -74.37 -10.10 -24.12
N ALA A 185 -74.39 -10.76 -22.96
CA ALA A 185 -75.61 -11.37 -22.41
C ALA A 185 -76.61 -10.30 -21.98
N GLU A 186 -76.12 -9.24 -21.34
CA GLU A 186 -76.92 -8.07 -20.93
C GLU A 186 -77.56 -7.40 -22.16
N LYS A 187 -76.80 -7.20 -23.24
CA LYS A 187 -77.34 -6.68 -24.51
C LYS A 187 -78.38 -7.61 -25.16
N GLN A 188 -78.25 -8.93 -25.01
CA GLN A 188 -79.24 -9.90 -25.53
C GLN A 188 -80.55 -9.87 -24.73
N GLU A 189 -80.44 -9.71 -23.41
CA GLU A 189 -81.58 -9.54 -22.50
C GLU A 189 -82.33 -8.22 -22.81
N GLU A 190 -81.62 -7.11 -22.93
CA GLU A 190 -82.20 -5.80 -23.30
C GLU A 190 -82.93 -5.85 -24.65
N LYS A 191 -82.38 -6.56 -25.65
CA LYS A 191 -83.02 -6.73 -26.97
C LYS A 191 -84.30 -7.57 -26.93
N GLN A 192 -84.41 -8.54 -26.03
CA GLN A 192 -85.64 -9.35 -25.89
C GLN A 192 -86.70 -8.69 -25.01
N ILE A 193 -86.28 -7.95 -23.99
CA ILE A 193 -87.19 -7.19 -23.12
C ILE A 193 -87.67 -5.92 -23.85
N GLY A 194 -86.83 -5.26 -24.66
CA GLY A 194 -87.19 -4.07 -25.45
C GLY A 194 -88.15 -4.32 -26.63
N ARG A 195 -88.36 -5.57 -27.07
CA ARG A 195 -89.38 -5.95 -28.08
C ARG A 195 -90.80 -6.06 -27.50
N SER A 196 -90.99 -5.72 -26.23
CA SER A 196 -92.28 -5.80 -25.52
C SER A 196 -93.20 -4.58 -25.71
N GLY A 197 -92.77 -3.56 -26.46
CA GLY A 197 -93.51 -2.30 -26.63
C GLY A 197 -94.60 -2.26 -27.71
N ASP A 198 -94.80 -3.32 -28.50
CA ASP A 198 -95.79 -3.29 -29.60
C ASP A 198 -97.15 -3.91 -29.18
N PRO A 199 -98.31 -3.27 -29.48
CA PRO A 199 -99.60 -3.67 -28.94
C PRO A 199 -100.07 -5.05 -29.40
N VAL A 200 -100.48 -5.84 -28.43
CA VAL A 200 -100.89 -7.24 -28.51
C VAL A 200 -102.28 -7.38 -29.12
N PHE A 201 -102.39 -7.77 -30.39
CA PHE A 201 -103.59 -8.45 -30.90
C PHE A 201 -103.19 -9.56 -31.88
N HIS A 202 -103.56 -10.80 -31.55
CA HIS A 202 -103.21 -12.08 -32.18
C HIS A 202 -101.80 -12.66 -31.90
N ILE A 203 -101.56 -13.06 -30.64
CA ILE A 203 -100.52 -14.06 -30.31
C ILE A 203 -101.22 -15.26 -29.68
N ARG A 204 -101.00 -16.45 -30.24
CA ARG A 204 -101.57 -17.72 -29.72
C ARG A 204 -101.04 -17.97 -28.30
N LEU A 205 -101.87 -18.58 -27.44
CA LEU A 205 -101.55 -18.82 -26.02
C LEU A 205 -100.22 -19.60 -25.82
N GLU A 206 -99.88 -20.47 -26.76
CA GLU A 206 -98.61 -21.22 -26.82
C GLU A 206 -97.38 -20.32 -27.02
N GLU A 207 -97.43 -19.31 -27.90
CA GLU A 207 -96.31 -18.39 -28.14
C GLU A 207 -95.98 -17.52 -26.91
N ARG A 208 -96.98 -17.22 -26.07
CA ARG A 208 -96.80 -16.48 -24.82
C ARG A 208 -96.04 -17.29 -23.77
N HIS A 209 -96.21 -18.61 -23.76
CA HIS A 209 -95.45 -19.54 -22.91
C HIS A 209 -94.03 -19.76 -23.44
N GLN A 210 -93.86 -19.88 -24.77
CA GLN A 210 -92.55 -19.95 -25.44
C GLN A 210 -91.68 -18.70 -25.14
N ARG A 211 -92.28 -17.50 -25.18
CA ARG A 211 -91.57 -16.24 -24.87
C ARG A 211 -91.16 -16.15 -23.41
N ARG A 212 -92.04 -16.48 -22.44
CA ARG A 212 -91.69 -16.51 -21.00
C ARG A 212 -90.58 -17.52 -20.67
N SER A 213 -90.53 -18.67 -21.34
CA SER A 213 -89.46 -19.66 -21.12
C SER A 213 -88.12 -19.19 -21.69
N SER A 214 -88.13 -18.47 -22.82
CA SER A 214 -86.93 -17.89 -23.44
C SER A 214 -86.27 -16.79 -22.58
N VAL A 215 -87.07 -15.91 -21.98
CA VAL A 215 -86.60 -14.84 -21.08
C VAL A 215 -85.96 -15.45 -19.82
N LYS A 216 -86.62 -16.43 -19.17
CA LYS A 216 -86.05 -17.16 -18.02
C LYS A 216 -84.74 -17.88 -18.36
N LYS A 217 -84.61 -18.39 -19.59
CA LYS A 217 -83.37 -19.06 -20.05
C LYS A 217 -82.22 -18.05 -20.22
N ILE A 218 -82.52 -16.82 -20.64
CA ILE A 218 -81.53 -15.74 -20.78
C ILE A 218 -81.13 -15.16 -19.43
N GLU A 219 -82.09 -14.94 -18.51
CA GLU A 219 -81.80 -14.55 -17.12
C GLU A 219 -80.84 -15.56 -16.47
N LYS A 220 -81.15 -16.87 -16.58
CA LYS A 220 -80.27 -17.93 -16.03
C LYS A 220 -78.90 -17.96 -16.70
N MET A 221 -78.82 -17.65 -18.00
CA MET A 221 -77.55 -17.56 -18.72
C MET A 221 -76.72 -16.35 -18.24
N LYS A 222 -77.36 -15.19 -18.06
CA LYS A 222 -76.75 -13.98 -17.51
C LYS A 222 -76.25 -14.21 -16.10
N GLU A 223 -77.06 -14.79 -15.22
CA GLU A 223 -76.67 -15.10 -13.84
C GLU A 223 -75.44 -16.02 -13.79
N LYS A 224 -75.39 -17.04 -14.67
CA LYS A 224 -74.21 -17.90 -14.82
C LYS A 224 -72.97 -17.11 -15.30
N ARG A 225 -73.13 -16.19 -16.26
CA ARG A 225 -72.02 -15.34 -16.75
C ARG A 225 -71.58 -14.32 -15.69
N GLN A 226 -72.51 -13.79 -14.90
CA GLN A 226 -72.24 -12.89 -13.77
C GLN A 226 -71.41 -13.60 -12.71
N ALA A 227 -71.82 -14.81 -12.29
CA ALA A 227 -71.06 -15.62 -11.34
C ALA A 227 -69.64 -15.91 -11.85
N LYS A 228 -69.50 -16.25 -13.14
CA LYS A 228 -68.19 -16.51 -13.74
C LYS A 228 -67.30 -15.26 -13.83
N TYR A 229 -67.87 -14.11 -14.18
CA TYR A 229 -67.17 -12.83 -14.13
C TYR A 229 -66.70 -12.50 -12.71
N SER A 230 -67.58 -12.60 -11.70
CA SER A 230 -67.21 -12.35 -10.30
C SER A 230 -66.07 -13.26 -9.82
N GLU A 231 -66.10 -14.55 -10.17
CA GLU A 231 -65.03 -15.50 -9.87
C GLU A 231 -63.70 -15.09 -10.52
N ASN A 232 -63.70 -14.83 -11.83
CA ASN A 232 -62.49 -14.44 -12.57
C ASN A 232 -61.96 -13.06 -12.12
N LYS A 233 -62.86 -12.13 -11.80
CA LYS A 233 -62.48 -10.81 -11.27
C LYS A 233 -61.78 -10.93 -9.94
N LEU A 234 -62.28 -11.78 -9.03
CA LEU A 234 -61.65 -12.03 -7.75
C LEU A 234 -60.27 -12.69 -7.92
N LYS A 235 -60.11 -13.65 -8.85
CA LYS A 235 -58.80 -14.24 -9.19
C LYS A 235 -57.82 -13.20 -9.71
N SER A 236 -58.26 -12.33 -10.63
CA SER A 236 -57.45 -11.23 -11.16
C SER A 236 -57.02 -10.26 -10.06
N ILE A 237 -57.92 -9.91 -9.12
CA ILE A 237 -57.58 -9.02 -7.98
C ILE A 237 -56.53 -9.68 -7.08
N LYS A 238 -56.69 -10.96 -6.73
CA LYS A 238 -55.73 -11.68 -5.89
C LYS A 238 -54.34 -11.74 -6.55
N ALA A 239 -54.29 -12.11 -7.83
CA ALA A 239 -53.02 -12.18 -8.55
C ALA A 239 -52.38 -10.81 -8.77
N ARG A 240 -53.18 -9.74 -8.93
CA ARG A 240 -52.66 -8.36 -8.98
C ARG A 240 -52.02 -7.95 -7.64
N ASN A 241 -52.67 -8.29 -6.53
CA ASN A 241 -52.12 -7.97 -5.21
C ASN A 241 -50.81 -8.72 -4.97
N GLU A 242 -50.75 -10.01 -5.32
CA GLU A 242 -49.51 -10.79 -5.27
C GLU A 242 -48.41 -10.14 -6.12
N TYR A 243 -48.74 -9.77 -7.36
CA TYR A 243 -47.80 -9.06 -8.25
C TYR A 243 -47.25 -7.78 -7.61
N LEU A 244 -48.10 -6.93 -7.04
CA LEU A 244 -47.64 -5.69 -6.40
C LEU A 244 -46.73 -5.95 -5.19
N LEU A 245 -47.01 -6.98 -4.39
CA LEU A 245 -46.17 -7.37 -3.25
C LEU A 245 -44.81 -7.90 -3.72
N THR A 246 -44.79 -8.82 -4.69
CA THR A 246 -43.55 -9.36 -5.27
C THR A 246 -42.74 -8.29 -5.98
N LEU A 247 -43.41 -7.33 -6.65
CA LEU A 247 -42.76 -6.21 -7.31
C LEU A 247 -42.00 -5.34 -6.30
N GLU A 248 -42.65 -4.97 -5.20
CA GLU A 248 -42.02 -4.17 -4.15
C GLU A 248 -40.84 -4.92 -3.51
N ALA A 249 -41.01 -6.20 -3.20
CA ALA A 249 -39.94 -7.05 -2.67
C ALA A 249 -38.76 -7.15 -3.65
N THR A 250 -39.03 -7.32 -4.95
CA THR A 250 -38.00 -7.38 -5.99
C THR A 250 -37.22 -6.08 -6.11
N ASN A 251 -37.93 -4.94 -6.12
CA ASN A 251 -37.29 -3.62 -6.16
C ASN A 251 -36.39 -3.40 -4.93
N ALA A 252 -36.85 -3.80 -3.73
CA ALA A 252 -36.05 -3.73 -2.52
C ALA A 252 -34.80 -4.60 -2.58
N SER A 253 -34.90 -5.83 -3.10
CA SER A 253 -33.74 -6.73 -3.29
C SER A 253 -32.73 -6.18 -4.30
N VAL A 254 -33.19 -5.68 -5.45
CA VAL A 254 -32.34 -5.03 -6.46
C VAL A 254 -31.64 -3.82 -5.85
N PHE A 255 -32.39 -2.94 -5.17
CA PHE A 255 -31.83 -1.77 -4.51
C PHE A 255 -30.77 -2.15 -3.49
N LYS A 256 -31.07 -3.09 -2.60
CA LYS A 256 -30.13 -3.55 -1.57
C LYS A 256 -28.83 -4.06 -2.19
N TYR A 257 -28.93 -4.90 -3.22
CA TYR A 257 -27.76 -5.44 -3.89
C TYR A 257 -26.86 -4.34 -4.48
N TYR A 258 -27.43 -3.43 -5.29
CA TYR A 258 -26.64 -2.41 -5.99
C TYR A 258 -26.13 -1.28 -5.09
N ILE A 259 -26.84 -0.98 -4.00
CA ILE A 259 -26.52 0.18 -3.14
C ILE A 259 -25.69 -0.24 -1.91
N HIS A 260 -25.88 -1.44 -1.39
CA HIS A 260 -25.24 -1.89 -0.17
C HIS A 260 -24.33 -3.10 -0.42
N ASP A 261 -24.91 -4.22 -0.86
CA ASP A 261 -24.19 -5.51 -0.87
C ASP A 261 -22.98 -5.47 -1.81
N LEU A 262 -23.07 -4.78 -2.95
CA LEU A 262 -21.94 -4.63 -3.88
C LEU A 262 -20.77 -3.84 -3.27
N SER A 263 -21.07 -2.80 -2.48
CA SER A 263 -20.03 -2.04 -1.77
C SER A 263 -19.34 -2.90 -0.72
N ASP A 264 -20.13 -3.60 0.10
CA ASP A 264 -19.61 -4.49 1.14
C ASP A 264 -18.79 -5.65 0.54
N LEU A 265 -19.18 -6.14 -0.64
CA LEU A 265 -18.44 -7.16 -1.38
C LEU A 265 -17.06 -6.67 -1.82
N ILE A 266 -16.96 -5.43 -2.30
CA ILE A 266 -15.68 -4.81 -2.66
C ILE A 266 -14.79 -4.67 -1.42
N ASP A 267 -15.34 -4.20 -0.30
CA ASP A 267 -14.60 -4.09 0.96
C ASP A 267 -14.12 -5.46 1.46
N CYS A 268 -14.91 -6.52 1.24
CA CYS A 268 -14.52 -7.88 1.56
C CYS A 268 -13.33 -8.37 0.71
N CYS A 269 -13.29 -8.05 -0.59
CA CYS A 269 -12.14 -8.33 -1.46
C CYS A 269 -10.86 -7.63 -1.00
N ASP A 270 -11.00 -6.46 -0.36
CA ASP A 270 -9.90 -5.58 0.03
C ASP A 270 -9.43 -5.79 1.48
N LEU A 271 -10.05 -6.74 2.19
CA LEU A 271 -9.89 -6.92 3.61
C LEU A 271 -8.41 -7.15 3.99
N GLY A 272 -7.84 -6.16 4.68
CA GLY A 272 -6.47 -6.23 5.20
C GLY A 272 -5.36 -5.98 4.16
N TYR A 273 -5.68 -5.80 2.88
CA TYR A 273 -4.70 -5.57 1.81
C TYR A 273 -3.87 -4.30 2.08
N HIS A 274 -4.54 -3.15 2.19
CA HIS A 274 -3.86 -1.86 2.38
C HIS A 274 -3.07 -1.79 3.69
N ALA A 275 -3.63 -2.30 4.78
CA ALA A 275 -2.96 -2.32 6.07
C ALA A 275 -1.70 -3.19 6.05
N SER A 276 -1.74 -4.34 5.39
CA SER A 276 -0.59 -5.24 5.28
C SER A 276 0.48 -4.68 4.36
N LEU A 277 0.09 -4.10 3.22
CA LEU A 277 0.99 -3.39 2.32
C LEU A 277 1.68 -2.22 3.04
N ASN A 278 0.93 -1.43 3.80
CA ASN A 278 1.48 -0.35 4.62
C ASN A 278 2.56 -0.84 5.60
N ARG A 279 2.30 -1.95 6.32
CA ARG A 279 3.28 -2.53 7.25
C ARG A 279 4.54 -3.05 6.56
N ALA A 280 4.39 -3.67 5.39
CA ALA A 280 5.53 -4.14 4.60
C ALA A 280 6.41 -2.96 4.15
N LEU A 281 5.81 -1.90 3.61
CA LEU A 281 6.53 -0.69 3.20
C LEU A 281 7.13 0.07 4.38
N ARG A 282 6.48 0.06 5.56
CA ARG A 282 7.08 0.62 6.78
C ARG A 282 8.30 -0.16 7.26
N THR A 283 8.35 -1.48 7.04
CA THR A 283 9.54 -2.28 7.33
C THR A 283 10.70 -1.86 6.44
N TYR A 284 10.45 -1.63 5.15
CA TYR A 284 11.43 -1.05 4.23
C TYR A 284 11.92 0.32 4.72
N LEU A 285 11.01 1.25 5.00
CA LEU A 285 11.37 2.60 5.46
C LEU A 285 12.21 2.57 6.75
N SER A 286 11.82 1.74 7.70
CA SER A 286 12.57 1.57 8.96
C SER A 286 14.00 1.10 8.71
N ALA A 287 14.20 0.14 7.79
CA ALA A 287 15.52 -0.36 7.45
C ALA A 287 16.41 0.72 6.80
N GLU A 288 15.86 1.52 5.89
CA GLU A 288 16.57 2.64 5.26
C GLU A 288 16.94 3.73 6.28
N TYR A 289 16.04 4.09 7.19
CA TYR A 289 16.34 5.08 8.24
C TYR A 289 17.42 4.60 9.21
N ASN A 290 17.42 3.30 9.55
CA ASN A 290 18.48 2.73 10.38
C ASN A 290 19.85 2.75 9.67
N LEU A 291 19.89 2.44 8.37
CA LEU A 291 21.12 2.55 7.58
C LEU A 291 21.66 3.99 7.60
N GLU A 292 20.81 4.99 7.34
CA GLU A 292 21.22 6.40 7.33
C GLU A 292 21.68 6.87 8.71
N THR A 293 21.03 6.42 9.78
CA THR A 293 21.42 6.74 11.16
C THR A 293 22.80 6.16 11.50
N SER A 294 23.04 4.87 11.19
CA SER A 294 24.35 4.22 11.38
C SER A 294 25.47 4.93 10.61
N ARG A 295 25.16 5.37 9.38
CA ARG A 295 26.07 6.13 8.54
C ARG A 295 26.40 7.49 9.18
N HIS A 296 25.40 8.24 9.62
CA HIS A 296 25.58 9.53 10.27
C HIS A 296 26.46 9.43 11.52
N GLU A 297 26.15 8.48 12.42
CA GLU A 297 26.96 8.22 13.62
C GLU A 297 28.42 7.88 13.29
N GLY A 298 28.65 7.20 12.16
CA GLY A 298 29.98 6.89 11.66
C GLY A 298 30.77 8.10 11.17
N LEU A 299 30.09 9.00 10.46
CA LEU A 299 30.66 10.24 9.97
C LEU A 299 31.00 11.19 11.13
N ASP A 300 30.15 11.29 12.14
CA ASP A 300 30.40 12.11 13.33
C ASP A 300 31.68 11.67 14.07
N ILE A 301 31.93 10.36 14.17
CA ILE A 301 33.17 9.83 14.78
C ILE A 301 34.40 10.28 13.98
N ILE A 302 34.32 10.29 12.65
CA ILE A 302 35.41 10.73 11.78
C ILE A 302 35.60 12.24 11.89
N GLU A 303 34.52 13.02 11.88
CA GLU A 303 34.56 14.48 12.04
C GLU A 303 35.29 14.87 13.33
N ASN A 304 34.91 14.26 14.46
CA ASN A 304 35.59 14.47 15.73
C ASN A 304 37.09 14.14 15.69
N ALA A 305 37.49 13.11 14.94
CA ALA A 305 38.90 12.75 14.77
C ALA A 305 39.66 13.75 13.88
N VAL A 306 38.99 14.29 12.86
CA VAL A 306 39.53 15.37 12.01
C VAL A 306 39.72 16.64 12.81
N ASP A 307 38.76 17.02 13.65
CA ASP A 307 38.87 18.17 14.55
C ASP A 307 39.98 17.99 15.61
N SER A 308 40.32 16.74 15.92
CA SER A 308 41.39 16.37 16.85
C SER A 308 42.78 16.27 16.21
N LEU A 309 42.96 16.69 14.94
CA LEU A 309 44.28 16.72 14.29
C LEU A 309 45.18 17.79 14.94
N GLU A 310 46.25 17.34 15.62
CA GLU A 310 47.09 18.23 16.42
C GLU A 310 48.60 18.03 16.14
N PRO A 311 49.20 18.86 15.26
CA PRO A 311 50.60 18.73 14.85
C PRO A 311 51.60 18.83 16.01
N ARG A 312 51.31 19.62 17.06
CA ARG A 312 52.24 19.77 18.18
C ARG A 312 52.33 18.51 19.02
N SER A 313 51.17 17.90 19.29
CA SER A 313 51.06 16.63 20.00
C SER A 313 51.72 15.51 19.20
N ASP A 314 51.47 15.45 17.89
CA ASP A 314 52.09 14.46 17.02
C ASP A 314 53.62 14.59 16.95
N LYS A 315 54.15 15.83 16.88
CA LYS A 315 55.60 16.08 16.93
C LYS A 315 56.21 15.61 18.25
N GLN A 316 55.57 15.95 19.37
CA GLN A 316 56.04 15.52 20.70
C GLN A 316 56.07 13.99 20.78
N ARG A 317 54.97 13.33 20.37
CA ARG A 317 54.85 11.88 20.35
C ARG A 317 55.89 11.22 19.44
N PHE A 318 56.20 11.82 18.29
CA PHE A 318 57.25 11.35 17.40
C PHE A 318 58.63 11.40 18.06
N MET A 319 58.97 12.49 18.76
CA MET A 319 60.24 12.59 19.50
C MET A 319 60.30 11.56 20.65
N GLU A 320 59.20 11.36 21.36
CA GLU A 320 59.06 10.36 22.44
C GLU A 320 59.18 8.91 21.93
N MET A 321 58.80 8.65 20.67
CA MET A 321 58.92 7.34 20.04
C MET A 321 60.38 6.95 19.75
N TYR A 322 61.27 7.93 19.55
CA TYR A 322 62.67 7.72 19.21
C TYR A 322 63.61 8.47 20.17
N PRO A 323 63.59 8.16 21.49
CA PRO A 323 64.36 8.91 22.47
C PRO A 323 65.87 8.81 22.25
N THR A 324 66.36 7.68 21.73
CA THR A 324 67.79 7.50 21.40
C THR A 324 68.29 8.46 20.31
N ALA A 325 67.39 8.93 19.44
CA ALA A 325 67.73 9.87 18.37
C ALA A 325 67.54 11.33 18.78
N PHE A 326 66.55 11.64 19.63
CA PHE A 326 66.12 13.01 19.91
C PHE A 326 66.41 13.53 21.32
N CYS A 327 66.86 12.68 22.25
CA CYS A 327 67.24 13.15 23.58
C CYS A 327 68.56 13.94 23.51
N PRO A 328 68.64 15.14 24.11
CA PRO A 328 69.86 15.94 24.05
C PRO A 328 71.03 15.20 24.72
N PRO A 329 72.25 15.29 24.16
CA PRO A 329 73.42 14.69 24.78
C PRO A 329 73.74 15.38 26.11
N MET A 330 74.55 14.72 26.94
CA MET A 330 75.06 15.33 28.16
C MET A 330 75.84 16.60 27.83
N LYS A 331 75.72 17.60 28.71
CA LYS A 331 76.48 18.83 28.59
C LYS A 331 77.97 18.49 28.69
N PHE A 332 78.77 19.06 27.80
CA PHE A 332 80.23 18.97 27.93
C PHE A 332 80.67 19.68 29.21
N GLU A 333 81.49 18.99 29.99
CA GLU A 333 82.07 19.52 31.22
C GLU A 333 83.55 19.84 31.01
N PHE A 334 84.06 20.83 31.74
CA PHE A 334 85.49 21.13 31.77
C PHE A 334 86.26 19.90 32.27
N GLN A 335 87.20 19.40 31.47
CA GLN A 335 88.08 18.30 31.83
C GLN A 335 89.42 18.88 32.27
N SER A 336 89.72 18.83 33.57
CA SER A 336 91.00 19.33 34.08
C SER A 336 92.15 18.50 33.54
N HIS A 337 93.20 19.18 33.08
CA HIS A 337 94.41 18.52 32.61
C HIS A 337 95.40 18.41 33.78
N MET A 338 95.88 17.19 34.06
CA MET A 338 96.94 16.94 35.06
C MET A 338 96.65 17.51 36.46
N GLY A 339 95.38 17.53 36.87
CA GLY A 339 94.98 17.98 38.21
C GLY A 339 94.86 19.50 38.36
N ASP A 340 94.71 20.26 37.27
CA ASP A 340 94.42 21.70 37.34
C ASP A 340 93.17 21.97 38.21
N GLU A 341 93.35 22.76 39.26
CA GLU A 341 92.33 23.12 40.24
C GLU A 341 91.47 24.31 39.78
N VAL A 342 91.86 25.01 38.71
CA VAL A 342 91.16 26.21 38.21
C VAL A 342 90.11 25.82 37.17
N CYS A 343 88.84 25.93 37.52
CA CYS A 343 87.69 25.62 36.64
C CYS A 343 86.86 26.85 36.23
N GLN A 344 87.39 28.06 36.47
CA GLN A 344 86.73 29.33 36.19
C GLN A 344 87.65 30.27 35.41
N VAL A 345 87.07 31.29 34.79
CA VAL A 345 87.84 32.30 34.04
C VAL A 345 88.66 33.16 35.00
N THR A 346 89.98 33.12 34.87
CA THR A 346 90.90 33.99 35.62
C THR A 346 91.06 35.34 34.93
N ALA A 347 90.59 36.41 35.57
CA ALA A 347 90.58 37.76 35.01
C ALA A 347 91.51 38.76 35.72
N GLN A 348 92.59 38.28 36.34
CA GLN A 348 93.60 39.12 37.00
C GLN A 348 94.56 39.73 35.97
N GLN A 349 95.30 40.79 36.33
CA GLN A 349 96.36 41.32 35.44
C GLN A 349 97.49 40.28 35.26
N PRO A 350 98.06 40.14 34.06
CA PRO A 350 97.94 41.03 32.89
C PRO A 350 96.81 40.67 31.90
N VAL A 351 96.14 39.51 32.05
CA VAL A 351 95.19 38.99 31.05
C VAL A 351 93.84 39.73 31.01
N GLN A 352 93.53 40.53 32.03
CA GLN A 352 92.26 41.27 32.14
C GLN A 352 91.95 42.17 30.93
N ALA A 353 92.95 42.88 30.40
CA ALA A 353 92.76 43.82 29.29
C ALA A 353 92.41 43.08 27.99
N GLU A 354 93.06 41.95 27.73
CA GLU A 354 92.77 41.09 26.57
C GLU A 354 91.37 40.47 26.66
N LEU A 355 90.95 40.03 27.86
CA LEU A 355 89.60 39.52 28.09
C LEU A 355 88.53 40.60 27.87
N MET A 356 88.77 41.84 28.31
CA MET A 356 87.85 42.96 28.07
C MET A 356 87.74 43.33 26.59
N LEU A 357 88.85 43.34 25.85
CA LEU A 357 88.83 43.53 24.40
C LEU A 357 88.06 42.40 23.71
N ARG A 358 88.30 41.15 24.12
CA ARG A 358 87.59 40.00 23.57
C ARG A 358 86.09 40.05 23.84
N TYR A 359 85.69 40.50 25.03
CA TYR A 359 84.29 40.70 25.38
C TYR A 359 83.62 41.73 24.44
N GLN A 360 84.22 42.90 24.23
CA GLN A 360 83.68 43.92 23.33
C GLN A 360 83.57 43.42 21.88
N GLN A 361 84.57 42.68 21.41
CA GLN A 361 84.53 42.04 20.09
C GLN A 361 83.37 41.06 19.98
N LEU A 362 83.19 40.16 20.95
CA LEU A 362 82.08 39.20 20.97
C LEU A 362 80.73 39.89 21.04
N GLN A 363 80.61 40.97 21.80
CA GLN A 363 79.39 41.75 21.92
C GLN A 363 79.00 42.42 20.60
N SER A 364 79.95 43.05 19.90
CA SER A 364 79.69 43.66 18.59
C SER A 364 79.27 42.61 17.55
N ARG A 365 79.99 41.48 17.49
CA ARG A 365 79.66 40.38 16.58
C ARG A 365 78.28 39.78 16.88
N LEU A 366 77.94 39.60 18.15
CA LEU A 366 76.63 39.08 18.53
C LEU A 366 75.51 40.04 18.13
N ALA A 367 75.73 41.36 18.21
CA ALA A 367 74.75 42.34 17.74
C ALA A 367 74.50 42.23 16.24
N THR A 368 75.55 42.13 15.43
CA THR A 368 75.42 41.91 13.97
C THR A 368 74.70 40.60 13.66
N LEU A 369 75.12 39.49 14.28
CA LEU A 369 74.51 38.18 14.06
C LEU A 369 73.04 38.12 14.49
N LYS A 370 72.64 38.87 15.52
CA LYS A 370 71.23 38.96 15.92
C LYS A 370 70.38 39.64 14.85
N ILE A 371 70.89 40.74 14.27
CA ILE A 371 70.21 41.45 13.18
C ILE A 371 70.09 40.53 11.95
N GLU A 372 71.20 39.93 11.52
CA GLU A 372 71.19 38.99 10.38
C GLU A 372 70.23 37.82 10.61
N ASN A 373 70.18 37.26 11.82
CA ASN A 373 69.29 36.15 12.14
C ASN A 373 67.82 36.57 12.22
N GLU A 374 67.52 37.82 12.59
CA GLU A 374 66.16 38.37 12.53
C GLU A 374 65.70 38.64 11.09
N GLU A 375 66.61 38.96 10.17
CA GLU A 375 66.30 39.10 8.74
C GLU A 375 66.02 37.76 8.05
N VAL A 376 66.61 36.67 8.57
CA VAL A 376 66.45 35.31 8.02
C VAL A 376 65.23 34.58 8.59
N ARG A 377 64.80 34.92 9.82
CA ARG A 377 63.72 34.25 10.55
C ARG A 377 62.35 34.77 10.17
#